data_AF-A0A4P5X028-F1
#
_entry.id   AF-A0A4P5X028-F1
#
_cell.length_a   1.000
_cell.length_b   1.000
_cell.length_c   1.000
_cell.angle_alpha   90.00
_cell.angle_beta   90.00
_cell.angle_gamma   90.00
#
_symmetry.space_group_name_H-M   'P 1'
#
loop_
_entity.id
_entity.type
_entity.pdbx_description
1 polymer ?
#
loop_
_entity_poly.entity_id
_entity_poly.type
_entity_poly.pdbx_seq_one_letter_code
_entity_poly.pdbx_strand_id
1 'polypeptide(L)'
;MLVCIAENADVRIAEIADLVGIGERAAHRIVCDLVRDGYVVRTKDGRRNTYAIDASRPLRHPLEAQHTIGAILRALAGRRVRGR
;
A
#
# COMPACT_ATOMS: atom_id res chain seq x y z
N MET A 1 -0.99 0.15 -4.94
CA MET A 1 -0.40 0.96 -3.85
C MET A 1 0.16 0.11 -2.72
N LEU A 2 -0.67 -0.51 -1.88
CA LEU A 2 -0.19 -1.23 -0.69
C LEU A 2 0.71 -2.42 -1.01
N VAL A 3 0.42 -3.19 -2.06
CA VAL A 3 1.32 -4.27 -2.52
C VAL A 3 2.69 -3.72 -2.93
N CYS A 4 2.73 -2.63 -3.71
CA CYS A 4 3.99 -2.00 -4.13
C CYS A 4 4.82 -1.53 -2.93
N ILE A 5 4.18 -0.92 -1.93
CA ILE A 5 4.84 -0.48 -0.69
C ILE A 5 5.29 -1.68 0.15
N ALA A 6 4.50 -2.76 0.20
CA ALA A 6 4.85 -3.98 0.93
C ALA A 6 6.07 -4.69 0.32
N GLU A 7 6.23 -4.60 -1.00
CA GLU A 7 7.36 -5.19 -1.74
C GLU A 7 8.62 -4.32 -1.66
N ASN A 8 8.47 -3.00 -1.64
CA ASN A 8 9.57 -2.06 -1.52
C ASN A 8 9.16 -0.82 -0.71
N ALA A 9 9.70 -0.69 0.50
CA ALA A 9 9.42 0.42 1.40
C ALA A 9 9.94 1.78 0.88
N ASP A 10 10.95 1.78 -0.01
CA ASP A 10 11.58 2.99 -0.55
C ASP A 10 11.06 3.37 -1.95
N VAL A 11 9.99 2.70 -2.39
CA VAL A 11 9.39 2.91 -3.72
C VAL A 11 8.93 4.36 -3.90
N ARG A 12 9.31 4.98 -5.02
CA ARG A 12 8.88 6.35 -5.33
C ARG A 12 7.44 6.36 -5.84
N ILE A 13 6.71 7.43 -5.56
CA ILE A 13 5.32 7.58 -6.02
C ILE A 13 5.21 7.45 -7.54
N ALA A 14 6.17 7.99 -8.29
CA ALA A 14 6.25 7.82 -9.74
C ALA A 14 6.34 6.33 -10.14
N GLU A 15 7.21 5.55 -9.51
CA GLU A 15 7.34 4.11 -9.76
C GLU A 15 6.05 3.36 -9.39
N ILE A 16 5.39 3.74 -8.29
CA ILE A 16 4.09 3.14 -7.94
C ILE A 16 3.04 3.45 -9.02
N ALA A 17 3.03 4.67 -9.54
CA ALA A 17 2.10 5.10 -10.58
C ALA A 17 2.27 4.25 -11.85
N ASP A 18 3.52 4.03 -12.26
CA ASP A 18 3.87 3.18 -13.40
C ASP A 18 3.47 1.71 -13.17
N LEU A 19 3.81 1.15 -12.00
CA LEU A 19 3.49 -0.24 -11.65
C LEU A 19 1.99 -0.52 -11.59
N VAL A 20 1.20 0.47 -11.20
CA VAL A 20 -0.27 0.36 -11.06
C VAL A 20 -1.00 0.79 -12.34
N GLY A 21 -0.33 1.48 -13.26
CA GLY A 21 -0.94 1.99 -14.50
C GLY A 21 -1.88 3.17 -14.27
N ILE A 22 -1.55 4.06 -13.31
CA ILE A 22 -2.32 5.27 -13.00
C ILE A 22 -1.43 6.52 -13.10
N GLY A 23 -2.04 7.70 -13.21
CA GLY A 23 -1.27 8.95 -13.22
C GLY A 23 -0.62 9.24 -11.86
N GLU A 24 0.56 9.87 -11.87
CA GLU A 24 1.33 10.19 -10.65
C GLU A 24 0.53 11.01 -9.62
N ARG A 25 -0.29 11.97 -10.08
CA ARG A 25 -1.18 12.74 -9.20
C ARG A 25 -2.22 11.87 -8.50
N ALA A 26 -2.74 10.85 -9.19
CA ALA A 26 -3.70 9.90 -8.61
C ALA A 26 -3.00 9.00 -7.60
N ALA A 27 -1.82 8.47 -7.95
CA ALA A 27 -0.99 7.68 -7.03
C ALA A 27 -0.68 8.48 -5.76
N HIS A 28 -0.23 9.74 -5.90
CA HIS A 28 0.05 10.63 -4.78
C HIS A 28 -1.17 10.82 -3.88
N ARG A 29 -2.34 11.13 -4.45
CA ARG A 29 -3.60 11.31 -3.69
C ARG A 29 -3.93 10.05 -2.89
N ILE A 30 -3.85 8.88 -3.51
CA ILE A 30 -4.13 7.61 -2.83
C ILE A 30 -3.12 7.34 -1.70
N VAL A 31 -1.81 7.58 -1.90
CA VAL A 31 -0.83 7.45 -0.80
C VAL A 31 -1.17 8.40 0.33
N CYS A 32 -1.47 9.66 0.04
CA CYS A 32 -1.85 10.64 1.06
C CYS A 32 -3.10 10.22 1.83
N ASP A 33 -4.09 9.68 1.15
CA ASP A 33 -5.30 9.16 1.79
C ASP A 33 -4.95 7.98 2.68
N LEU A 34 -4.18 7.00 2.21
CA LEU A 34 -3.71 5.86 3.01
C LEU A 34 -2.90 6.30 4.25
N VAL A 35 -2.11 7.36 4.15
CA VAL A 35 -1.36 7.93 5.28
C VAL A 35 -2.28 8.62 6.27
N ARG A 36 -3.21 9.47 5.78
CA ARG A 36 -4.22 10.14 6.62
C ARG A 36 -5.06 9.11 7.38
N ASP A 37 -5.35 8.03 6.69
CA ASP A 37 -6.14 6.90 7.13
C ASP A 37 -5.34 5.94 8.01
N GLY A 38 -4.05 6.21 8.21
CA GLY A 38 -3.09 5.50 9.04
C GLY A 38 -2.79 4.05 8.62
N TYR A 39 -3.18 3.66 7.40
CA TYR A 39 -2.75 2.37 6.82
C TYR A 39 -1.29 2.38 6.43
N VAL A 40 -0.75 3.55 6.10
CA VAL A 40 0.66 3.75 5.74
C VAL A 40 1.25 4.82 6.65
N VAL A 41 2.43 4.53 7.21
CA VAL A 41 3.26 5.52 7.87
C VAL A 41 4.33 5.97 6.88
N ARG A 42 4.40 7.27 6.63
CA ARG A 42 5.44 7.87 5.79
C ARG A 42 6.50 8.51 6.68
N THR A 43 7.73 8.04 6.57
CA THR A 43 8.90 8.61 7.25
C THR A 43 9.81 9.25 6.22
N LYS A 44 10.32 10.44 6.51
CA LYS A 44 11.31 11.10 5.66
C LYS A 44 12.70 10.62 6.07
N ASP A 45 13.40 9.96 5.16
CA ASP A 45 14.79 9.55 5.32
C ASP A 45 15.67 10.34 4.33
N GLY A 46 16.28 11.41 4.83
CA GLY A 46 17.06 12.36 4.03
C GLY A 46 16.26 12.97 2.87
N ARG A 47 16.62 12.61 1.63
CA ARG A 47 15.94 13.06 0.39
C ARG A 47 14.82 12.13 -0.07
N ARG A 48 14.63 10.98 0.59
CA ARG A 48 13.65 9.97 0.22
C ARG A 48 12.57 9.86 1.29
N ASN A 49 11.44 9.31 0.86
CA ASN A 49 10.40 8.86 1.77
C ASN A 49 10.48 7.35 1.83
N THR A 50 10.37 6.81 3.03
CA THR A 50 10.19 5.38 3.30
C THR A 50 8.79 5.18 3.84
N TYR A 51 8.16 4.08 3.46
CA TYR A 51 6.78 3.77 3.78
C TYR A 51 6.70 2.45 4.56
N ALA A 52 5.93 2.45 5.65
CA ALA A 52 5.61 1.25 6.42
C ALA A 52 4.09 1.04 6.42
N ILE A 53 3.64 -0.21 6.32
CA ILE A 53 2.21 -0.54 6.33
C ILE A 53 1.80 -0.97 7.74
N ASP A 54 0.74 -0.36 8.26
CA ASP A 54 0.06 -0.86 9.46
C ASP A 54 -0.93 -1.96 9.06
N ALA A 55 -0.43 -3.20 9.07
CA ALA A 55 -1.18 -4.38 8.69
C ALA A 55 -2.30 -4.76 9.69
N SER A 56 -2.33 -4.12 10.86
CA SER A 56 -3.29 -4.38 11.92
C SER A 56 -4.62 -3.65 11.73
N ARG A 57 -4.65 -2.64 10.84
CA ARG A 57 -5.86 -1.84 10.64
C ARG A 57 -6.99 -2.63 9.96
N PRO A 58 -8.22 -2.54 10.49
CA PRO A 58 -9.41 -3.10 9.85
C PRO A 58 -9.74 -2.27 8.60
N LEU A 59 -10.42 -2.91 7.64
CA LEU A 59 -10.93 -2.23 6.46
C LEU A 59 -12.09 -1.29 6.85
N ARG A 60 -12.16 -0.12 6.21
CA ARG A 60 -13.15 0.94 6.54
C ARG A 60 -14.61 0.54 6.32
N HIS A 61 -14.89 -0.57 5.64
CA HIS A 61 -16.26 -0.95 5.30
C HIS A 61 -16.87 -1.87 6.38
N PRO A 62 -18.10 -1.62 6.89
CA PRO A 62 -18.73 -2.42 7.94
C PRO A 62 -18.80 -3.92 7.66
N LEU A 63 -18.98 -4.29 6.38
CA LEU A 63 -19.00 -5.69 5.92
C LEU A 63 -17.62 -6.37 5.94
N GLU A 64 -16.54 -5.60 5.98
CA GLU A 64 -15.15 -6.07 5.93
C GLU A 64 -14.40 -5.82 7.24
N ALA A 65 -15.08 -5.29 8.27
CA ALA A 65 -14.48 -4.94 9.56
C ALA A 65 -13.85 -6.14 10.32
N GLN A 66 -14.21 -7.37 9.92
CA GLN A 66 -13.59 -8.59 10.44
C GLN A 66 -12.24 -8.94 9.79
N HIS A 67 -11.85 -8.24 8.73
CA HIS A 67 -10.62 -8.49 7.98
C HIS A 67 -9.67 -7.29 8.07
N THR A 68 -8.40 -7.58 8.34
CA THR A 68 -7.36 -6.56 8.33
C THR A 68 -6.74 -6.41 6.96
N ILE A 69 -6.13 -5.25 6.70
CA ILE A 69 -5.38 -5.04 5.47
C ILE A 69 -4.24 -6.08 5.30
N GLY A 70 -3.66 -6.55 6.40
CA GLY A 70 -2.69 -7.65 6.40
C GLY A 70 -3.25 -8.98 5.87
N ALA A 71 -4.53 -9.28 6.13
CA ALA A 71 -5.17 -10.49 5.59
C ALA A 71 -5.30 -10.42 4.06
N ILE A 72 -5.67 -9.26 3.51
CA ILE A 72 -5.71 -9.04 2.06
C ILE A 72 -4.31 -9.16 1.45
N LEU A 73 -3.30 -8.53 2.05
CA LEU A 73 -1.93 -8.60 1.55
C LEU A 73 -1.42 -10.04 1.50
N ARG A 74 -1.69 -10.86 2.54
CA ARG A 74 -1.37 -12.30 2.53
C ARG A 74 -2.12 -13.07 1.44
N ALA A 75 -3.40 -12.81 1.24
CA ALA A 75 -4.20 -13.45 0.19
C ALA A 75 -3.72 -13.08 -1.22
N LEU A 76 -3.23 -11.85 -1.42
CA LEU A 76 -2.62 -11.41 -2.68
C LEU A 76 -1.22 -11.99 -2.90
N ALA A 77 -0.39 -12.05 -1.86
CA ALA A 77 0.91 -12.70 -1.91
C ALA A 77 0.79 -14.20 -2.23
N GLY A 78 -0.21 -14.88 -1.65
CA GLY A 78 -0.51 -16.28 -1.95
C GLY A 78 -0.99 -16.54 -3.39
N ARG A 79 -1.56 -15.53 -4.06
CA ARG A 79 -1.96 -15.63 -5.48
C ARG A 79 -0.81 -15.47 -6.47
N ARG A 80 0.37 -15.03 -6.02
CA ARG A 80 1.57 -14.92 -6.87
C ARG A 80 2.25 -16.27 -7.14
N VAL A 81 1.73 -17.37 -6.59
CA VAL A 81 2.15 -18.76 -6.87
C VAL A 81 0.97 -19.59 -7.39
N ARG A 82 0.49 -19.27 -8.59
CA ARG A 82 -0.23 -20.23 -9.47
C ARG A 82 -0.32 -19.71 -10.91
N GLY A 83 0.84 -19.39 -11.48
CA GLY A 83 1.04 -19.38 -12.93
C GLY A 83 1.94 -20.55 -13.26
N ARG A 84 1.34 -21.64 -13.74
CA ARG A 84 2.03 -22.77 -14.35
C ARG A 84 2.05 -22.53 -15.86
#